data_AF-A0A2E5FZB5-F1
#
_entry.id   AF-A0A2E5FZB5-F1
#
_cell.length_a   1.000
_cell.length_b   1.000
_cell.length_c   1.000
_cell.angle_alpha   90.00
_cell.angle_beta   90.00
_cell.angle_gamma   90.00
#
_symmetry.space_group_name_H-M   'P 1'
#
loop_
_entity.id
_entity.type
_entity.pdbx_description
1 polymer ?
#
loop_
_entity_poly.entity_id
_entity_poly.type
_entity_poly.pdbx_seq_one_letter_code
_entity_poly.pdbx_strand_id
1 'polypeptide(L)'
;EVALSYAIGVAEPTSIWVETFGTGKIDDEKMTDLIRSHFDLRPYGILTMLDLQRPIYGPTAAYGHFGREDLDLPWERTDKAAALADDAGIQAA
;
A
#
# COMPACT_ATOMS: atom_id res chain seq x y z
N GLU A 1 -7.23 3.23 7.46
CA GLU A 1 -7.51 1.88 6.93
C GLU A 1 -7.69 1.97 5.41
N VAL A 2 -7.40 0.90 4.69
CA VAL A 2 -7.63 0.80 3.24
C VAL A 2 -8.37 -0.50 2.93
N ALA A 3 -9.34 -0.43 2.03
CA ALA A 3 -10.07 -1.59 1.51
C ALA A 3 -10.01 -1.62 -0.02
N LEU A 4 -9.80 -2.82 -0.57
CA LEU A 4 -9.70 -3.08 -2.01
C LEU A 4 -10.67 -4.21 -2.38
N SER A 5 -11.28 -4.13 -3.56
CA SER A 5 -12.06 -5.22 -4.13
C SER A 5 -11.67 -5.49 -5.58
N TYR A 6 -11.81 -6.74 -6.02
CA TYR A 6 -11.52 -7.17 -7.39
C TYR A 6 -12.63 -8.09 -7.91
N ALA A 7 -12.87 -8.04 -9.22
CA ALA A 7 -13.64 -9.04 -9.93
C ALA A 7 -12.69 -10.04 -10.61
N ILE A 8 -13.02 -11.34 -10.58
CA ILE A 8 -12.19 -12.37 -11.22
C ILE A 8 -12.04 -12.07 -12.72
N GLY A 9 -10.80 -12.06 -13.21
CA GLY A 9 -10.47 -11.74 -14.61
C GLY A 9 -10.39 -10.24 -14.92
N VAL A 10 -10.60 -9.34 -13.96
CA VAL A 10 -10.41 -7.88 -14.12
C VAL A 10 -9.12 -7.46 -13.42
N ALA A 11 -8.25 -6.76 -14.15
CA ALA A 11 -6.96 -6.33 -13.62
C ALA A 11 -7.08 -5.18 -12.61
N GLU A 12 -7.90 -4.19 -12.93
CA GLU A 12 -8.12 -3.02 -12.07
C GLU A 12 -9.00 -3.40 -10.85
N PRO A 13 -8.75 -2.80 -9.68
CA PRO A 13 -9.64 -2.96 -8.54
C PRO A 13 -11.03 -2.37 -8.86
N THR A 14 -12.09 -3.07 -8.48
CA THR A 14 -13.47 -2.61 -8.60
C THR A 14 -13.79 -1.48 -7.62
N SER A 15 -13.10 -1.44 -6.48
CA SER A 15 -13.16 -0.31 -5.54
C SER A 15 -11.84 -0.15 -4.78
N ILE A 16 -11.56 1.10 -4.41
CA ILE A 16 -10.54 1.50 -3.45
C ILE A 16 -11.24 2.42 -2.47
N TRP A 17 -11.14 2.13 -1.18
CA TRP A 17 -11.72 2.94 -0.11
C TRP A 17 -10.68 3.19 0.98
N VAL A 18 -10.67 4.42 1.49
CA VAL A 18 -9.75 4.87 2.53
C VAL A 18 -10.58 5.51 3.64
N GLU A 19 -10.21 5.22 4.88
CA GLU A 19 -10.73 5.91 6.06
C GLU A 19 -9.58 6.27 7.01
N THR A 20 -9.46 7.55 7.35
CA THR A 20 -8.41 8.04 8.27
C THR A 20 -8.88 8.16 9.71
N PHE A 21 -10.14 7.82 10.02
CA PHE A 21 -10.73 7.89 11.36
C PHE A 21 -10.56 9.26 12.04
N GLY A 22 -10.60 10.34 11.25
CA GLY A 22 -10.44 11.71 11.74
C GLY A 22 -8.99 12.13 12.05
N THR A 23 -7.99 11.32 11.70
CA THR A 23 -6.57 11.64 11.90
C THR A 23 -5.86 12.11 10.63
N GLY A 24 -6.54 12.10 9.48
CA GLY A 24 -6.01 12.54 8.20
C GLY A 24 -5.61 14.02 8.20
N LYS A 25 -4.47 14.34 7.58
CA LYS A 25 -4.04 15.72 7.30
C LYS A 25 -4.64 16.29 6.01
N ILE A 26 -5.24 15.43 5.19
CA ILE A 26 -5.94 15.74 3.96
C ILE A 26 -7.21 14.89 3.90
N ASP A 27 -8.15 15.26 3.03
CA ASP A 27 -9.39 14.50 2.83
C ASP A 27 -9.12 13.07 2.31
N ASP A 28 -9.96 12.14 2.75
CA ASP A 28 -9.85 10.71 2.38
C ASP A 28 -9.99 10.47 0.87
N GLU A 29 -10.76 11.32 0.17
CA GLU A 29 -10.86 11.32 -1.30
C GLU A 29 -9.51 11.69 -1.94
N LYS A 30 -8.88 12.78 -1.48
CA LYS A 30 -7.56 13.20 -1.97
C LYS A 30 -6.50 12.13 -1.67
N MET A 31 -6.57 11.50 -0.50
CA MET A 31 -5.70 10.36 -0.15
C MET A 31 -5.90 9.19 -1.11
N THR A 32 -7.15 8.89 -1.48
CA THR A 32 -7.47 7.83 -2.44
C THR A 32 -6.87 8.13 -3.83
N ASP A 33 -6.91 9.38 -4.28
CA ASP A 33 -6.29 9.81 -5.54
C ASP A 33 -4.76 9.69 -5.53
N LEU A 34 -4.13 10.03 -4.40
CA LEU A 34 -2.70 9.81 -4.22
C LEU A 34 -2.34 8.32 -4.26
N ILE A 35 -3.13 7.47 -3.60
CA ILE A 35 -2.92 6.02 -3.66
C ILE A 35 -2.99 5.52 -5.11
N ARG A 36 -4.00 5.95 -5.88
CA ARG A 36 -4.12 5.58 -7.31
C ARG A 36 -2.94 6.03 -8.16
N SER A 37 -2.34 7.17 -7.82
CA SER A 37 -1.23 7.76 -8.59
C SER A 37 0.13 7.15 -8.25
N HIS A 38 0.31 6.69 -7.00
CA HIS A 38 1.60 6.20 -6.50
C HIS A 38 1.73 4.68 -6.46
N PHE A 39 0.62 3.95 -6.52
CA PHE A 39 0.60 2.49 -6.38
C PHE A 39 -0.15 1.85 -7.55
N ASP A 40 0.53 0.94 -8.27
CA ASP A 40 -0.13 0.07 -9.24
C ASP A 40 -0.81 -1.09 -8.51
N LEU A 41 -2.11 -0.94 -8.26
CA LEU A 41 -2.91 -1.88 -7.49
C LEU A 41 -3.52 -3.01 -8.34
N ARG A 42 -3.10 -3.16 -9.60
CA ARG A 42 -3.42 -4.38 -10.36
C ARG A 42 -2.61 -5.55 -9.79
N PRO A 43 -3.11 -6.81 -9.85
CA PRO A 43 -2.38 -7.95 -9.28
C PRO A 43 -0.91 -8.08 -9.76
N TYR A 44 -0.65 -7.86 -11.05
CA TYR A 44 0.71 -7.87 -11.59
C TYR A 44 1.54 -6.64 -11.16
N GLY A 45 0.89 -5.49 -11.00
CA GLY A 45 1.49 -4.26 -10.48
C GLY A 45 2.00 -4.44 -9.05
N ILE A 46 1.14 -4.97 -8.16
CA ILE A 46 1.49 -5.30 -6.78
C ILE A 46 2.66 -6.27 -6.73
N LEU A 47 2.59 -7.35 -7.51
CA LEU A 47 3.64 -8.36 -7.60
C LEU A 47 5.00 -7.75 -8.00
N THR A 48 5.00 -6.84 -8.96
CA THR A 48 6.22 -6.20 -9.49
C THR A 48 6.74 -5.15 -8.51
N MET A 49 5.87 -4.27 -8.01
CA MET A 49 6.23 -3.18 -7.10
C MET A 49 6.85 -3.71 -5.80
N LEU A 50 6.37 -4.85 -5.30
CA LEU A 50 6.86 -5.47 -4.08
C LEU A 50 7.85 -6.62 -4.34
N ASP A 51 8.23 -6.90 -5.58
CA ASP A 51 9.15 -8.00 -5.94
C ASP A 51 8.79 -9.33 -5.24
N LEU A 52 7.56 -9.79 -5.44
CA LEU A 52 6.96 -10.90 -4.68
C LEU A 52 7.30 -12.30 -5.21
N GLN A 53 7.93 -12.43 -6.38
CA GLN A 53 8.30 -13.73 -6.96
C GLN A 53 9.62 -14.26 -6.37
N ARG A 54 9.70 -14.32 -5.04
CA ARG A 54 10.87 -14.76 -4.28
C ARG A 54 10.44 -15.66 -3.11
N PRO A 55 11.32 -16.56 -2.62
CA PRO A 55 11.00 -17.45 -1.51
C PRO A 55 11.09 -16.72 -0.14
N ILE A 56 10.31 -15.65 0.07
CA ILE A 56 10.36 -14.78 1.26
C ILE A 56 9.28 -15.08 2.31
N TYR A 57 8.36 -16.00 2.03
CA TYR A 57 7.14 -16.20 2.84
C TYR A 57 7.31 -17.12 4.06
N GLY A 58 8.35 -17.97 4.08
CA GLY A 58 8.56 -18.92 5.18
C GLY A 58 8.64 -18.26 6.56
N PRO A 59 9.47 -17.22 6.75
CA PRO A 59 9.60 -16.50 8.03
C PRO A 59 8.32 -15.81 8.52
N THR A 60 7.35 -15.54 7.64
CA THR A 60 6.08 -14.87 8.00
C THR A 60 4.99 -15.84 8.44
N ALA A 61 5.21 -17.15 8.35
CA ALA A 61 4.22 -18.18 8.70
C ALA A 61 3.95 -18.29 10.22
N ALA A 62 4.78 -17.65 11.05
CA ALA A 62 4.60 -17.53 12.49
C ALA A 62 4.91 -16.09 12.92
N TYR A 63 4.27 -15.66 14.02
CA TYR A 63 4.43 -14.32 14.61
C TYR A 63 3.97 -13.16 13.71
N GLY A 64 3.12 -13.44 12.72
CA GLY A 64 2.45 -12.43 11.90
C GLY A 64 3.24 -12.01 10.65
N HIS A 65 2.49 -11.44 9.69
CA HIS A 65 3.00 -10.98 8.40
C HIS A 65 3.41 -9.50 8.38
N PHE A 66 2.91 -8.71 9.34
CA PHE A 66 3.07 -7.26 9.39
C PHE A 66 3.80 -6.81 10.65
N GLY A 67 4.48 -5.65 10.58
CA GLY A 67 5.18 -5.04 11.71
C GLY A 67 6.44 -5.80 12.14
N ARG A 68 7.07 -6.54 11.22
CA ARG A 68 8.24 -7.38 11.47
C ARG A 68 9.51 -6.69 11.00
N GLU A 69 10.05 -5.80 11.81
CA GLU A 69 11.31 -5.07 11.53
C GLU A 69 12.55 -5.98 11.52
N ASP A 70 12.44 -7.20 12.05
CA ASP A 70 13.49 -8.22 12.02
C ASP A 70 13.61 -8.93 10.65
N LEU A 71 12.69 -8.67 9.71
CA LEU A 71 12.66 -9.24 8.37
C LEU A 71 12.71 -8.13 7.30
N ASP A 72 13.40 -8.37 6.18
CA ASP A 72 13.33 -7.49 5.01
C ASP A 72 12.13 -7.84 4.14
N LEU A 73 10.95 -7.34 4.54
CA LEU A 73 9.69 -7.53 3.83
C LEU A 73 9.38 -6.29 2.98
N PRO A 74 9.12 -6.44 1.67
CA PRO A 74 8.96 -5.30 0.77
C PRO A 74 7.73 -4.43 1.11
N TRP A 75 6.67 -5.00 1.68
CA TRP A 75 5.47 -4.27 2.08
C TRP A 75 5.61 -3.49 3.41
N GLU A 76 6.67 -3.73 4.17
CA GLU A 76 6.97 -2.96 5.40
C GLU A 76 7.80 -1.70 5.10
N ARG A 77 8.30 -1.56 3.87
CA ARG A 77 9.12 -0.40 3.48
C ARG A 77 8.26 0.86 3.38
N THR A 78 8.80 1.97 3.86
CA THR A 78 8.17 3.30 3.84
C THR A 78 8.74 4.21 2.74
N ASP A 79 9.27 3.61 1.68
CA ASP A 79 9.98 4.29 0.58
C ASP A 79 9.11 5.27 -0.23
N LYS A 80 7.78 5.13 -0.17
CA LYS A 80 6.82 6.06 -0.79
C LYS A 80 6.38 7.21 0.13
N ALA A 81 6.74 7.21 1.40
CA ALA A 81 6.23 8.19 2.37
C ALA A 81 6.59 9.64 2.01
N ALA A 82 7.84 9.88 1.58
CA ALA A 82 8.30 11.21 1.18
C ALA A 82 7.52 11.73 -0.05
N ALA A 83 7.40 10.91 -1.10
CA ALA A 83 6.70 11.28 -2.32
C ALA A 83 5.20 11.56 -2.07
N LEU A 84 4.56 10.77 -1.20
CA LEU A 84 3.17 11.02 -0.79
C LEU A 84 3.01 12.32 -0.01
N ALA A 85 3.95 12.63 0.89
CA ALA A 85 3.91 13.87 1.67
C ALA A 85 4.09 15.11 0.77
N ASP A 86 5.04 15.05 -0.15
CA ASP A 86 5.32 16.12 -1.12
C ASP A 86 4.08 16.39 -2.01
N ASP A 87 3.49 15.35 -2.60
CA ASP A 87 2.29 15.51 -3.46
C ASP A 87 1.03 15.88 -2.66
N ALA A 88 0.97 15.51 -1.39
CA ALA A 88 -0.09 15.96 -0.49
C ALA A 88 0.05 17.44 -0.10
N GLY A 89 1.25 18.02 -0.25
CA GLY A 89 1.59 19.38 0.20
C GLY A 89 1.77 19.49 1.71
N ILE A 90 2.22 18.41 2.36
CA ILE A 90 2.45 18.36 3.81
C ILE A 90 3.92 18.03 4.06
N GLN A 91 4.53 18.59 5.11
CA GLN A 91 5.88 18.16 5.48
C GLN A 91 5.85 16.69 5.93
N ALA A 92 6.73 15.87 5.32
CA ALA A 92 7.06 14.56 5.85
C ALA A 92 7.56 14.71 7.29
N ALA A 93 7.08 13.84 8.18
CA ALA A 93 7.52 13.79 9.58
C ALA A 93 8.90 13.11 9.69
#